data_AF-A0A953WF17-F1
#
_entry.id   AF-A0A953WF17-F1
#
_cell.length_a   1.000
_cell.length_b   1.000
_cell.length_c   1.000
_cell.angle_alpha   90.00
_cell.angle_beta   90.00
_cell.angle_gamma   90.00
#
_symmetry.space_group_name_H-M   'P 1'
#
loop_
_entity.id
_entity.type
_entity.pdbx_description
1 polymer ?
#
loop_
_entity_poly.entity_id
_entity_poly.type
_entity_poly.pdbx_seq_one_letter_code
_entity_poly.pdbx_strand_id
1 'polypeptide(L)'
;MRRITLSASIVALCAAMTACAAGTTPEAEETVITAPEVDETAAEIAEATAFVARAEAELAALSKVTALAYWANETNITDETDAAAAEAGAKMTKLAVSLANESKKYDVDIMPYDVARKIRILRSGITIPAPSREGAAEELSAITTDLSSTYGKGK
;
A
#
# COMPACT_ATOMS: atom_id res chain seq x y z
N MET A 1 42.61 24.47 -22.22
CA MET A 1 43.33 24.82 -23.45
C MET A 1 42.47 24.46 -24.66
N ARG A 2 42.25 25.45 -25.55
CA ARG A 2 41.81 25.46 -26.98
C ARG A 2 41.35 24.13 -27.62
N ARG A 3 40.43 24.08 -28.60
CA ARG A 3 39.44 24.96 -29.24
C ARG A 3 38.80 24.10 -30.37
N ILE A 4 37.46 24.16 -30.52
CA ILE A 4 36.66 24.38 -31.75
C ILE A 4 37.18 23.80 -33.08
N THR A 5 36.30 23.06 -33.80
CA THR A 5 36.09 23.22 -35.25
C THR A 5 34.61 23.08 -35.64
N LEU A 6 34.01 24.20 -36.05
CA LEU A 6 32.80 24.34 -36.87
C LEU A 6 33.14 23.96 -38.32
N SER A 7 32.22 23.32 -39.04
CA SER A 7 32.18 23.33 -40.51
C SER A 7 30.79 23.73 -40.98
N ALA A 8 30.74 24.87 -41.66
CA ALA A 8 29.59 25.43 -42.35
C ALA A 8 29.73 25.21 -43.88
N SER A 9 28.66 25.57 -44.60
CA SER A 9 28.62 25.92 -46.05
C SER A 9 28.30 24.78 -47.03
N ILE A 10 27.56 24.93 -48.13
CA ILE A 10 26.91 26.08 -48.81
C ILE A 10 25.85 25.52 -49.79
N VAL A 11 24.82 26.34 -49.98
CA VAL A 11 23.75 26.44 -51.01
C VAL A 11 24.10 25.95 -52.42
N ALA A 12 23.15 25.25 -53.07
CA ALA A 12 23.02 25.22 -54.53
C ALA A 12 21.54 25.35 -54.96
N LEU A 13 21.32 26.34 -55.81
CA LEU A 13 20.09 26.96 -56.29
C LEU A 13 19.74 26.39 -57.68
N CYS A 14 18.49 25.97 -57.92
CA CYS A 14 17.92 25.87 -59.27
C CYS A 14 16.39 26.12 -59.25
N ALA A 15 15.97 27.08 -60.08
CA ALA A 15 14.62 27.60 -60.26
C ALA A 15 13.77 26.69 -61.18
N ALA A 16 12.52 26.41 -60.81
CA ALA A 16 11.25 27.00 -61.31
C ALA A 16 10.62 26.29 -62.53
N MET A 17 9.36 25.85 -62.37
CA MET A 17 8.31 25.88 -63.40
C MET A 17 6.93 25.76 -62.72
N THR A 18 5.99 26.53 -63.24
CA THR A 18 4.73 27.03 -62.69
C THR A 18 3.53 26.13 -63.02
N ALA A 19 2.57 25.94 -62.09
CA ALA A 19 1.14 25.79 -62.42
C ALA A 19 0.24 25.97 -61.17
N CYS A 20 -0.72 26.90 -61.26
CA CYS A 20 -1.79 27.14 -60.29
C CYS A 20 -2.78 25.98 -60.18
N ALA A 21 -3.18 25.64 -58.96
CA ALA A 21 -4.54 25.22 -58.64
C ALA A 21 -4.86 25.58 -57.19
N ALA A 22 -6.05 26.13 -56.98
CA ALA A 22 -6.54 26.70 -55.74
C ALA A 22 -6.71 25.69 -54.61
N GLY A 23 -6.42 26.12 -53.37
CA GLY A 23 -6.68 25.36 -52.16
C GLY A 23 -5.99 25.95 -50.93
N THR A 24 -6.28 27.21 -50.59
CA THR A 24 -5.86 27.78 -49.31
C THR A 24 -6.74 27.21 -48.20
N THR A 25 -6.30 26.12 -47.59
CA THR A 25 -6.70 25.73 -46.23
C THR A 25 -5.53 26.12 -45.33
N PRO A 26 -5.72 27.01 -44.33
CA PRO A 26 -4.68 27.23 -43.35
C PRO A 26 -4.56 25.95 -42.52
N GLU A 27 -3.40 25.31 -42.60
CA GLU A 27 -3.02 24.21 -41.71
C GLU A 27 -2.89 24.84 -40.32
N ALA A 28 -3.95 24.67 -39.53
CA ALA A 28 -3.96 25.03 -38.13
C ALA A 28 -2.85 24.21 -37.44
N GLU A 29 -1.93 24.91 -36.78
CA GLU A 29 -1.00 24.31 -35.82
C GLU A 29 -1.79 23.48 -34.82
N GLU A 30 -1.79 22.16 -34.99
CA GLU A 30 -2.23 21.25 -33.96
C GLU A 30 -1.08 21.15 -32.95
N THR A 31 -0.98 22.15 -32.07
CA THR A 31 -0.26 22.00 -30.81
C THR A 31 -0.96 20.89 -30.04
N VAL A 32 -0.49 19.66 -30.23
CA VAL A 32 -0.84 18.52 -29.39
C VAL A 32 -0.41 18.89 -27.98
N ILE A 33 -1.38 19.29 -27.16
CA ILE A 33 -1.20 19.39 -25.72
C ILE A 33 -1.02 17.94 -25.26
N THR A 34 0.23 17.49 -25.18
CA THR A 34 0.56 16.24 -24.50
C THR A 34 0.11 16.42 -23.06
N ALA A 35 -0.97 15.73 -22.68
CA ALA A 35 -1.40 15.63 -21.29
C ALA A 35 -0.19 15.15 -20.46
N PRO A 36 0.03 15.67 -19.24
CA PRO A 36 1.16 15.25 -18.43
C PRO A 36 1.06 13.74 -18.21
N GLU A 37 2.06 12.99 -18.68
CA GLU A 37 2.21 11.57 -18.34
C GLU A 37 2.35 11.46 -16.82
N VAL A 38 1.36 10.85 -16.19
CA VAL A 38 1.44 10.48 -14.77
C VAL A 38 2.39 9.30 -14.70
N ASP A 39 3.49 9.47 -13.96
CA ASP A 39 4.35 8.35 -13.60
C ASP A 39 3.58 7.43 -12.66
N GLU A 40 2.99 6.37 -13.22
CA GLU A 40 2.20 5.37 -12.50
C GLU A 40 3.03 4.70 -11.38
N THR A 41 4.34 4.53 -11.59
CA THR A 41 5.24 3.94 -10.59
C THR A 41 5.41 4.87 -9.41
N ALA A 42 5.66 6.16 -9.66
CA ALA A 42 5.75 7.16 -8.59
C ALA A 42 4.42 7.31 -7.83
N ALA A 43 3.28 7.23 -8.53
CA ALA A 43 1.96 7.26 -7.91
C ALA A 43 1.73 6.06 -6.98
N GLU A 44 2.09 4.85 -7.42
CA GLU A 44 1.95 3.63 -6.60
C GLU A 44 2.84 3.68 -5.35
N ILE A 45 4.10 4.14 -5.49
CA ILE A 45 5.02 4.31 -4.35
C ILE A 45 4.44 5.29 -3.32
N ALA A 46 3.87 6.41 -3.78
CA ALA A 46 3.25 7.39 -2.90
C ALA A 46 2.03 6.81 -2.16
N GLU A 47 1.18 6.06 -2.87
CA GLU A 47 0.02 5.40 -2.27
C GLU A 47 0.44 4.34 -1.25
N ALA A 48 1.39 3.48 -1.58
CA ALA A 48 1.93 2.46 -0.69
C ALA A 48 2.55 3.07 0.58
N THR A 49 3.26 4.19 0.44
CA THR A 49 3.84 4.91 1.59
C THR A 49 2.74 5.46 2.50
N ALA A 50 1.69 6.05 1.94
CA ALA A 50 0.55 6.53 2.71
C ALA A 50 -0.23 5.39 3.38
N PHE A 51 -0.40 4.26 2.68
CA PHE A 51 -0.99 3.05 3.24
C PHE A 51 -0.20 2.55 4.46
N VAL A 52 1.13 2.42 4.34
CA VAL A 52 1.98 1.97 5.44
C VAL A 52 1.84 2.90 6.64
N ALA A 53 1.88 4.23 6.43
CA ALA A 53 1.71 5.19 7.51
C ALA A 53 0.35 5.05 8.22
N ARG A 54 -0.73 4.83 7.47
CA ARG A 54 -2.06 4.57 8.03
C ARG A 54 -2.10 3.25 8.82
N ALA A 55 -1.58 2.18 8.22
CA ALA A 55 -1.54 0.85 8.85
C ALA A 55 -0.80 0.90 10.20
N GLU A 56 0.34 1.58 10.25
CA GLU A 56 1.11 1.78 11.48
C GLU A 56 0.31 2.55 12.54
N ALA A 57 -0.39 3.62 12.13
CA ALA A 57 -1.21 4.41 13.06
C ALA A 57 -2.39 3.62 13.63
N GLU A 58 -3.12 2.89 12.80
CA GLU A 58 -4.26 2.07 13.22
C GLU A 58 -3.83 0.92 14.16
N LEU A 59 -2.77 0.20 13.79
CA LEU A 59 -2.20 -0.87 14.62
C LEU A 59 -1.64 -0.32 15.94
N ALA A 60 -0.97 0.83 15.92
CA ALA A 60 -0.44 1.46 17.13
C ALA A 60 -1.55 1.94 18.07
N ALA A 61 -2.67 2.45 17.52
CA ALA A 61 -3.82 2.85 18.33
C ALA A 61 -4.48 1.63 18.98
N LEU A 62 -4.77 0.58 18.21
CA LEU A 62 -5.44 -0.61 18.71
C LEU A 62 -4.56 -1.42 19.66
N SER A 63 -3.25 -1.51 19.40
CA SER A 63 -2.33 -2.30 20.24
C SER A 63 -2.29 -1.82 21.69
N LYS A 64 -2.45 -0.53 21.95
CA LYS A 64 -2.51 0.00 23.33
C LYS A 64 -3.69 -0.57 24.11
N VAL A 65 -4.86 -0.64 23.50
CA VAL A 65 -6.08 -1.17 24.14
C VAL A 65 -5.98 -2.69 24.26
N THR A 66 -5.57 -3.36 23.19
CA THR A 66 -5.40 -4.81 23.17
C THR A 66 -4.37 -5.29 24.19
N ALA A 67 -3.25 -4.59 24.35
CA ALA A 67 -2.23 -4.93 25.34
C ALA A 67 -2.75 -4.84 26.78
N LEU A 68 -3.61 -3.87 27.09
CA LEU A 68 -4.20 -3.75 28.42
C LEU A 68 -5.19 -4.89 28.71
N ALA A 69 -6.00 -5.29 27.73
CA ALA A 69 -6.92 -6.42 27.88
C ALA A 69 -6.17 -7.74 28.11
N TYR A 70 -5.14 -8.01 27.31
CA TYR A 70 -4.29 -9.19 27.52
C TYR A 70 -3.55 -9.14 28.85
N TRP A 71 -2.97 -8.00 29.23
CA TRP A 71 -2.30 -7.89 30.52
C TRP A 71 -3.25 -8.15 31.69
N ALA A 72 -4.47 -7.62 31.64
CA ALA A 72 -5.48 -7.87 32.68
C ALA A 72 -5.86 -9.36 32.76
N ASN A 73 -5.98 -10.03 31.62
CA ASN A 73 -6.24 -11.47 31.57
C ASN A 73 -5.08 -12.29 32.16
N GLU A 74 -3.86 -12.07 31.68
CA GLU A 74 -2.66 -12.81 32.13
C GLU A 74 -2.34 -12.60 33.62
N THR A 75 -2.73 -11.46 34.19
CA THR A 75 -2.49 -11.16 35.62
C THR A 75 -3.66 -11.50 36.54
N ASN A 76 -4.86 -11.70 36.00
CA ASN A 76 -6.07 -12.03 36.74
C ASN A 76 -7.10 -12.73 35.83
N ILE A 77 -6.96 -14.04 35.65
CA ILE A 77 -7.82 -14.82 34.73
C ILE A 77 -9.21 -15.04 35.36
N THR A 78 -10.20 -14.31 34.87
CA THR A 78 -11.63 -14.41 35.24
C THR A 78 -12.49 -14.40 33.98
N ASP A 79 -13.77 -14.73 34.08
CA ASP A 79 -14.66 -14.74 32.90
C ASP A 79 -14.75 -13.34 32.25
N GLU A 80 -14.67 -12.27 33.05
CA GLU A 80 -14.67 -10.90 32.56
C GLU A 80 -13.37 -10.53 31.83
N THR A 81 -12.20 -10.95 32.34
CA THR A 81 -10.93 -10.68 31.66
C THR A 81 -10.73 -11.57 30.45
N ASP A 82 -11.25 -12.81 30.46
CA ASP A 82 -11.32 -13.70 29.31
C ASP A 82 -12.18 -13.06 28.20
N ALA A 83 -13.37 -12.54 28.54
CA ALA A 83 -14.23 -11.85 27.57
C ALA A 83 -13.57 -10.59 26.98
N ALA A 84 -12.91 -9.78 27.81
CA ALA A 84 -12.20 -8.58 27.35
C ALA A 84 -11.02 -8.92 26.43
N ALA A 85 -10.24 -9.95 26.75
CA ALA A 85 -9.13 -10.41 25.91
C ALA A 85 -9.64 -11.00 24.58
N ALA A 86 -10.72 -11.77 24.60
CA ALA A 86 -11.35 -12.30 23.39
C ALA A 86 -11.89 -11.19 22.48
N GLU A 87 -12.56 -10.18 23.03
CA GLU A 87 -13.05 -9.03 22.24
C GLU A 87 -11.88 -8.26 21.61
N ALA A 88 -10.84 -7.97 22.39
CA ALA A 88 -9.67 -7.24 21.93
C ALA A 88 -8.86 -8.01 20.88
N GLY A 89 -8.70 -9.32 21.04
CA GLY A 89 -8.03 -10.20 20.10
C GLY A 89 -8.78 -10.32 18.77
N ALA A 90 -10.11 -10.40 18.81
CA ALA A 90 -10.95 -10.39 17.62
C ALA A 90 -10.78 -9.08 16.82
N LYS A 91 -10.83 -7.93 17.50
CA LYS A 91 -10.61 -6.61 16.86
C LYS A 91 -9.23 -6.51 16.22
N MET A 92 -8.18 -6.91 16.94
CA MET A 92 -6.81 -6.89 16.42
C MET A 92 -6.64 -7.79 15.20
N THR A 93 -7.19 -9.01 15.27
CA THR A 93 -7.13 -9.97 14.17
C THR A 93 -7.84 -9.46 12.92
N LYS A 94 -9.04 -8.88 13.08
CA LYS A 94 -9.78 -8.26 11.95
C LYS A 94 -8.98 -7.15 11.28
N LEU A 95 -8.41 -6.24 12.07
CA LEU A 95 -7.59 -5.15 11.54
C LEU A 95 -6.37 -5.70 10.80
N ALA A 96 -5.62 -6.60 11.42
CA ALA A 96 -4.43 -7.20 10.82
C ALA A 96 -4.76 -7.92 9.50
N VAL A 97 -5.80 -8.75 9.46
CA VAL A 97 -6.23 -9.48 8.25
C VAL A 97 -6.69 -8.50 7.17
N SER A 98 -7.41 -7.43 7.53
CA SER A 98 -7.83 -6.39 6.59
C SER A 98 -6.62 -5.70 5.96
N LEU A 99 -5.66 -5.24 6.75
CA LEU A 99 -4.44 -4.58 6.27
C LEU A 99 -3.57 -5.52 5.43
N ALA A 100 -3.43 -6.79 5.85
CA ALA A 100 -2.71 -7.80 5.08
C ALA A 100 -3.33 -8.00 3.69
N ASN A 101 -4.67 -8.05 3.61
CA ASN A 101 -5.38 -8.17 2.34
C ASN A 101 -5.29 -6.90 1.49
N GLU A 102 -5.49 -5.71 2.06
CA GLU A 102 -5.35 -4.45 1.32
C GLU A 102 -3.93 -4.32 0.73
N SER A 103 -2.91 -4.70 1.50
CA SER A 103 -1.52 -4.58 1.08
C SER A 103 -1.20 -5.36 -0.21
N LYS A 104 -2.01 -6.36 -0.60
CA LYS A 104 -1.78 -7.22 -1.78
C LYS A 104 -1.78 -6.45 -3.10
N LYS A 105 -2.39 -5.27 -3.15
CA LYS A 105 -2.46 -4.45 -4.36
C LYS A 105 -1.13 -3.78 -4.74
N TYR A 106 -0.19 -3.67 -3.81
CA TYR A 106 1.10 -3.02 -4.03
C TYR A 106 2.15 -4.02 -4.54
N ASP A 107 2.83 -3.70 -5.63
CA ASP A 107 4.02 -4.42 -6.06
C ASP A 107 5.18 -4.09 -5.11
N VAL A 108 5.72 -5.08 -4.41
CA VAL A 108 6.78 -4.88 -3.41
C VAL A 108 8.18 -4.79 -4.02
N ASP A 109 8.34 -5.11 -5.30
CA ASP A 109 9.65 -5.17 -5.96
C ASP A 109 10.07 -3.82 -6.54
N ILE A 110 9.11 -2.92 -6.79
CA ILE A 110 9.33 -1.53 -7.20
C ILE A 110 9.45 -0.55 -6.01
N MET A 111 9.19 -1.03 -4.79
CA MET A 111 9.05 -0.17 -3.60
C MET A 111 10.41 0.15 -2.95
N PRO A 112 10.56 1.33 -2.32
CA PRO A 112 11.68 1.61 -1.43
C PRO A 112 11.80 0.53 -0.34
N TYR A 113 13.03 0.23 0.07
CA TYR A 113 13.34 -0.87 1.00
C TYR A 113 12.43 -0.92 2.23
N ASP A 114 12.25 0.21 2.92
CA ASP A 114 11.48 0.25 4.17
C ASP A 114 9.98 -0.01 3.93
N VAL A 115 9.41 0.56 2.87
CA VAL A 115 8.00 0.35 2.48
C VAL A 115 7.78 -1.10 2.12
N ALA A 116 8.64 -1.66 1.27
CA ALA A 116 8.59 -3.05 0.85
C ALA A 116 8.70 -4.02 2.04
N ARG A 117 9.62 -3.74 2.98
CA ARG A 117 9.80 -4.55 4.20
C ARG A 117 8.55 -4.53 5.07
N LYS A 118 7.98 -3.36 5.33
CA LYS A 118 6.77 -3.21 6.16
C LYS A 118 5.56 -3.91 5.53
N ILE A 119 5.36 -3.78 4.22
CA ILE A 119 4.30 -4.51 3.50
C ILE A 119 4.49 -6.03 3.61
N ARG A 120 5.71 -6.54 3.44
CA ARG A 120 6.00 -7.98 3.62
C ARG A 120 5.65 -8.45 5.04
N ILE A 121 5.99 -7.66 6.07
CA ILE A 121 5.60 -7.95 7.47
C ILE A 121 4.09 -7.98 7.64
N LEU A 122 3.34 -7.04 7.06
CA LEU A 122 1.87 -7.06 7.15
C LEU A 122 1.28 -8.33 6.53
N ARG A 123 1.81 -8.79 5.39
CA ARG A 123 1.32 -9.99 4.69
C ARG A 123 1.62 -11.29 5.45
N SER A 124 2.77 -11.40 6.09
CA SER A 124 3.23 -12.62 6.77
C SER A 124 3.10 -12.61 8.29
N GLY A 125 2.69 -11.48 8.88
CA GLY A 125 2.74 -11.26 10.33
C GLY A 125 1.65 -11.95 11.13
N ILE A 126 0.67 -12.56 10.46
CA ILE A 126 -0.48 -13.20 11.11
C ILE A 126 -0.30 -14.71 11.06
N THR A 127 -0.07 -15.33 12.21
CA THR A 127 0.16 -16.78 12.34
C THR A 127 -1.13 -17.59 12.28
N ILE A 128 -2.24 -17.03 12.78
CA ILE A 128 -3.56 -17.65 12.79
C ILE A 128 -4.57 -16.65 12.22
N PRO A 129 -4.61 -16.42 10.90
CA PRO A 129 -5.54 -15.48 10.31
C PRO A 129 -6.98 -16.00 10.41
N ALA A 130 -7.87 -15.15 10.92
CA ALA A 130 -9.29 -15.47 10.92
C ALA A 130 -9.83 -15.55 9.47
N PRO A 131 -10.71 -16.52 9.16
CA PRO A 131 -11.47 -16.53 7.93
C PRO A 131 -12.28 -15.24 7.73
N SER A 132 -12.63 -14.91 6.49
CA SER A 132 -13.42 -13.70 6.17
C SER A 132 -14.93 -13.82 6.46
N ARG A 133 -15.39 -14.96 7.00
CA ARG A 133 -16.78 -15.16 7.38
C ARG A 133 -17.12 -14.29 8.59
N GLU A 134 -18.31 -13.70 8.61
CA GLU A 134 -18.82 -12.98 9.78
C GLU A 134 -18.75 -13.85 11.04
N GLY A 135 -18.28 -13.26 12.15
CA GLY A 135 -18.12 -13.94 13.44
C GLY A 135 -16.89 -14.84 13.56
N ALA A 136 -16.15 -15.12 12.49
CA ALA A 136 -15.04 -16.07 12.55
C ALA A 136 -13.85 -15.56 13.38
N ALA A 137 -13.62 -14.24 13.41
CA ALA A 137 -12.58 -13.66 14.25
C ALA A 137 -12.96 -13.69 15.74
N GLU A 138 -14.24 -13.48 16.06
CA GLU A 138 -14.78 -13.62 17.41
C GLU A 138 -14.66 -15.07 17.90
N GLU A 139 -15.10 -16.03 17.09
CA GLU A 139 -15.01 -17.45 17.39
C GLU A 139 -13.55 -17.87 17.60
N LEU A 140 -12.65 -17.48 16.70
CA LEU A 140 -11.22 -17.75 16.83
C LEU A 140 -10.63 -17.13 18.12
N SER A 141 -10.96 -15.88 18.41
CA SER A 141 -10.42 -15.20 19.59
C SER A 141 -10.98 -15.77 20.90
N ALA A 142 -12.24 -16.21 20.91
CA ALA A 142 -12.82 -16.91 22.04
C ALA A 142 -12.10 -18.24 22.29
N ILE A 143 -11.90 -19.06 21.26
CA ILE A 143 -11.21 -20.35 21.36
C ILE A 143 -9.77 -20.18 21.84
N THR A 144 -9.03 -19.21 21.28
CA THR A 144 -7.62 -19.00 21.65
C THR A 144 -7.47 -18.44 23.06
N THR A 145 -8.39 -17.58 23.51
CA THR A 145 -8.41 -17.07 24.88
C THR A 145 -8.78 -18.16 25.87
N ASP A 146 -9.78 -18.99 25.56
CA ASP A 146 -10.18 -20.13 26.40
C ASP A 146 -9.05 -21.15 26.54
N LEU A 147 -8.35 -21.46 25.44
CA LEU A 147 -7.19 -22.34 25.44
C LEU A 147 -6.07 -21.80 26.37
N SER A 148 -5.74 -20.52 26.25
CA SER A 148 -4.72 -19.88 27.10
C SER A 148 -5.14 -19.89 28.57
N SER A 149 -6.39 -19.54 28.83
CA SER A 149 -6.94 -19.39 30.18
C SER A 149 -7.11 -20.72 30.89
N THR A 150 -7.54 -21.75 30.17
CA THR A 150 -7.62 -23.14 30.67
C THR A 150 -6.24 -23.63 31.08
N TYR A 151 -5.24 -23.43 30.22
CA TYR A 151 -3.84 -23.74 30.55
C TYR A 151 -3.34 -22.95 31.77
N GLY A 152 -3.58 -21.63 31.81
CA GLY A 152 -3.16 -20.75 32.90
C GLY A 152 -3.84 -21.06 34.24
N LYS A 153 -5.10 -21.53 34.22
CA LYS A 153 -5.85 -22.00 35.38
C LYS A 153 -5.43 -23.42 35.81
N GLY A 154 -4.61 -24.12 35.02
CA GLY A 154 -4.21 -25.51 35.27
C GLY A 154 -5.37 -26.50 35.20
N LYS A 155 -6.29 -26.29 34.25
CA LYS A 155 -7.50 -27.10 34.04
C LYS A 155 -7.49 -27.82 32.70
#